data_AF-A0A7C7QB86-F1
#
_entry.id   AF-A0A7C7QB86-F1
#
_cell.length_a   1.000
_cell.length_b   1.000
_cell.length_c   1.000
_cell.angle_alpha   90.00
_cell.angle_beta   90.00
_cell.angle_gamma   90.00
#
_symmetry.space_group_name_H-M   'P 1'
#
loop_
_entity.id
_entity.type
_entity.pdbx_description
1 polymer ?
#
loop_
_entity_poly.entity_id
_entity_poly.type
_entity_poly.pdbx_seq_one_letter_code
_entity_poly.pdbx_strand_id
1 'polypeptide(L)'
;MKSDIAALCILFLVILAFFWPLVFADQWIPRGGGDLVSFLWPVYRFAARSLRAGVIPLWNPHLYSGAPFVADNQSGVFYPINLLTFALFGEPSYAVMEALVVFHIWLAGANMFSLARGLGLRRPAALVGGIAFALSDLFVTHIGNLNLNATAAYL
;
A
#
# COMPACT_ATOMS: atom_id res chain seq x y z
N MET A 1 -16.74 15.29 13.49
CA MET A 1 -16.65 13.82 13.63
C MET A 1 -17.56 13.06 12.68
N LYS A 2 -18.90 13.03 12.84
CA LYS A 2 -19.80 12.28 11.90
C LYS A 2 -19.64 12.69 10.43
N SER A 3 -19.51 13.98 10.16
CA SER A 3 -19.29 14.52 8.81
C SER A 3 -17.89 14.30 8.26
N ASP A 4 -16.89 14.07 9.12
CA ASP A 4 -15.53 13.76 8.69
C ASP A 4 -15.42 12.28 8.31
N ILE A 5 -16.11 11.40 9.04
CA ILE A 5 -16.28 9.99 8.66
C ILE A 5 -16.95 9.88 7.29
N ALA A 6 -18.03 10.62 7.07
CA ALA A 6 -18.69 10.65 5.76
C ALA A 6 -17.73 11.07 4.63
N ALA A 7 -16.88 12.08 4.86
CA ALA A 7 -15.88 12.49 3.88
C ALA A 7 -14.83 11.40 3.61
N LEU A 8 -14.34 10.71 4.65
CA LEU A 8 -13.40 9.60 4.49
C LEU A 8 -14.03 8.39 3.77
N CYS A 9 -15.31 8.11 4.00
CA CYS A 9 -16.07 7.11 3.25
C CYS A 9 -16.22 7.52 1.78
N ILE A 10 -16.53 8.80 1.50
CA ILE A 10 -16.59 9.30 0.12
C ILE A 10 -15.24 9.16 -0.56
N LEU A 11 -14.14 9.56 0.10
CA LEU A 11 -12.79 9.36 -0.40
C LEU A 11 -12.53 7.89 -0.72
N PHE A 12 -12.84 6.97 0.21
CA PHE A 12 -12.69 5.53 -0.01
C PHE A 12 -13.46 5.05 -1.24
N LEU A 13 -14.72 5.47 -1.39
CA LEU A 13 -15.54 5.13 -2.55
C LEU A 13 -14.98 5.70 -3.86
N VAL A 14 -14.40 6.91 -3.84
CA VAL A 14 -13.71 7.49 -5.00
C VAL A 14 -12.48 6.65 -5.39
N ILE A 15 -11.68 6.23 -4.41
CA ILE A 15 -10.53 5.35 -4.67
C ILE A 15 -10.98 3.99 -5.20
N LEU A 16 -12.02 3.37 -4.63
CA LEU A 16 -12.59 2.14 -5.17
C LEU A 16 -13.17 2.31 -6.57
N ALA A 17 -13.81 3.44 -6.86
CA ALA A 17 -14.32 3.75 -8.19
C ALA A 17 -13.17 3.95 -9.19
N PHE A 18 -12.04 4.54 -8.80
CA PHE A 18 -10.85 4.61 -9.64
C PHE A 18 -10.30 3.21 -9.95
N PHE A 19 -10.26 2.33 -8.94
CA PHE A 19 -9.84 0.93 -9.06
C PHE A 19 -10.97 -0.04 -9.43
N TRP A 20 -12.08 0.44 -10.02
CA TRP A 20 -13.21 -0.42 -10.36
C TRP A 20 -12.86 -1.65 -11.23
N PRO A 21 -11.88 -1.63 -12.16
CA PRO A 21 -11.56 -2.83 -12.94
C PRO A 21 -10.92 -3.92 -12.10
N LEU A 22 -10.17 -3.55 -11.07
CA LEU A 22 -9.58 -4.48 -10.10
C LEU A 22 -10.67 -5.17 -9.28
N VAL A 23 -11.74 -4.45 -8.94
CA VAL A 23 -12.82 -4.94 -8.07
C VAL A 23 -13.85 -5.78 -8.83
N PHE A 24 -14.21 -5.39 -10.06
CA PHE A 24 -15.37 -5.94 -10.76
C PHE A 24 -15.07 -6.63 -12.10
N ALA A 25 -13.86 -6.48 -12.64
CA ALA A 25 -13.55 -6.94 -14.00
C ALA A 25 -12.41 -7.98 -14.06
N ASP A 26 -12.10 -8.62 -12.92
CA ASP A 26 -11.01 -9.59 -12.76
C ASP A 26 -9.68 -9.12 -13.38
N GLN A 27 -9.43 -7.81 -13.29
CA GLN A 27 -8.18 -7.21 -13.76
C GLN A 27 -7.20 -7.13 -12.60
N TRP A 28 -5.91 -7.07 -12.95
CA TRP A 28 -4.83 -6.93 -11.98
C TRP A 28 -4.02 -5.66 -12.25
N ILE A 29 -3.32 -5.19 -11.23
CA ILE A 29 -2.45 -4.01 -11.27
C ILE A 29 -1.05 -4.37 -10.75
N PRO A 30 0.03 -3.81 -11.32
CA PRO A 30 0.07 -3.03 -12.55
C PRO A 30 -0.14 -3.91 -13.80
N ARG A 31 -0.79 -3.37 -14.83
CA ARG A 31 -0.97 -4.07 -16.10
C ARG A 31 0.36 -4.18 -16.83
N GLY A 32 0.71 -5.39 -17.27
CA GLY A 32 1.97 -5.66 -17.97
C GLY A 32 3.13 -6.05 -17.05
N GLY A 33 2.88 -6.24 -15.75
CA GLY A 33 3.89 -6.68 -14.78
C GLY A 33 4.51 -5.52 -14.01
N GLY A 34 5.81 -5.61 -13.74
CA GLY A 34 6.55 -4.65 -12.92
C GLY A 34 6.81 -5.14 -11.50
N ASP A 35 7.42 -4.27 -10.70
CA ASP A 35 8.05 -4.65 -9.44
C ASP A 35 7.09 -5.29 -8.43
N LEU A 36 5.80 -4.94 -8.44
CA LEU A 36 4.84 -5.52 -7.51
C LEU A 36 4.76 -7.04 -7.65
N VAL A 37 4.69 -7.55 -8.89
CA VAL A 37 4.58 -8.99 -9.16
C VAL A 37 5.94 -9.67 -9.23
N SER A 38 6.95 -9.01 -9.83
CA SER A 38 8.25 -9.64 -10.10
C SER A 38 9.21 -9.59 -8.91
N PHE A 39 9.04 -8.65 -7.99
CA PHE A 39 9.99 -8.39 -6.91
C PHE A 39 9.32 -8.35 -5.52
N LEU A 40 8.40 -7.41 -5.30
CA LEU A 40 7.82 -7.18 -3.97
C LEU A 40 6.97 -8.35 -3.49
N TRP A 41 6.16 -8.97 -4.36
CA TRP A 41 5.34 -10.11 -3.97
C TRP A 41 6.16 -11.33 -3.52
N PRO A 42 7.20 -11.78 -4.27
CA PRO A 42 8.15 -12.79 -3.77
C PRO A 42 8.83 -12.41 -2.46
N VAL A 43 9.28 -11.16 -2.32
CA VAL A 43 9.92 -10.63 -1.10
C VAL A 43 9.00 -10.72 0.11
N TYR A 44 7.73 -10.32 -0.04
CA TYR A 44 6.74 -10.36 1.03
C TYR A 44 6.37 -11.80 1.41
N ARG A 45 6.27 -12.70 0.42
CA ARG A 45 6.06 -14.13 0.67
C ARG A 45 7.23 -14.76 1.42
N PHE A 46 8.46 -14.40 1.07
CA PHE A 46 9.66 -14.86 1.79
C PHE A 46 9.65 -14.36 3.24
N ALA A 47 9.43 -13.06 3.47
CA ALA A 47 9.30 -12.49 4.82
C ALA A 47 8.25 -13.22 5.65
N ALA A 48 7.04 -13.37 5.11
CA ALA A 48 5.94 -14.03 5.80
C ALA A 48 6.23 -15.51 6.11
N ARG A 49 6.91 -16.23 5.21
CA ARG A 49 7.30 -17.62 5.44
C ARG A 49 8.35 -17.72 6.55
N SER A 50 9.38 -16.89 6.51
CA SER A 50 10.44 -16.87 7.53
C SER A 50 9.91 -16.51 8.90
N LEU A 51 9.11 -15.44 9.01
CA LEU A 51 8.55 -14.99 10.28
C LEU A 51 7.61 -16.04 10.90
N ARG A 52 6.80 -16.73 10.07
CA ARG A 52 5.95 -17.83 10.57
C ARG A 52 6.73 -19.06 11.00
N ALA A 53 7.94 -19.27 10.47
CA ALA A 53 8.87 -20.27 10.97
C ALA A 53 9.60 -19.82 12.25
N GLY A 54 9.29 -18.64 12.81
CA GLY A 54 9.96 -18.08 13.98
C GLY A 54 11.34 -17.51 13.68
N VAL A 55 11.67 -17.28 12.40
CA VAL A 55 12.99 -16.82 11.96
C VAL A 55 12.88 -15.39 11.45
N ILE A 56 13.69 -14.50 12.01
CA ILE A 56 13.91 -13.17 11.44
C ILE A 56 14.81 -13.35 10.21
N PRO A 57 14.34 -13.04 8.99
CA PRO A 57 15.10 -13.29 7.77
C PRO A 57 16.24 -12.28 7.61
N LEU A 58 17.43 -12.57 8.14
CA LEU A 58 18.60 -11.69 7.97
C LEU A 58 19.22 -11.81 6.57
N TRP A 59 19.06 -12.97 5.92
CA TRP A 59 19.66 -13.28 4.61
C TRP A 59 18.61 -13.91 3.68
N ASN A 60 18.55 -13.45 2.44
CA ASN A 60 17.75 -14.05 1.38
C ASN A 60 18.68 -14.84 0.44
N PRO A 61 18.64 -16.19 0.47
CA PRO A 61 19.50 -17.01 -0.36
C PRO A 61 19.07 -17.06 -1.83
N HIS A 62 17.89 -16.54 -2.17
CA HIS A 62 17.30 -16.65 -3.50
C HIS A 62 17.68 -15.49 -4.45
N LEU A 63 18.32 -14.45 -3.94
CA LEU A 63 18.73 -13.28 -4.73
C LEU A 63 20.24 -13.25 -4.87
N TYR A 64 20.77 -13.24 -6.10
CA TYR A 64 22.19 -13.03 -6.40
C TYR A 64 23.18 -13.92 -5.61
N SER A 65 22.84 -15.21 -5.43
CA SER A 65 23.59 -16.15 -4.56
C SER A 65 23.61 -15.79 -3.07
N GLY A 66 22.79 -14.82 -2.67
CA GLY A 66 22.57 -14.37 -1.32
C GLY A 66 22.59 -12.85 -1.18
N ALA A 67 21.63 -12.28 -0.46
CA ALA A 67 21.57 -10.84 -0.16
C ALA A 67 21.10 -10.57 1.28
N PRO A 68 21.58 -9.50 1.94
CA PRO A 68 21.04 -9.03 3.21
C PRO A 68 19.55 -8.66 3.06
N PHE A 69 18.66 -9.27 3.84
CA PHE A 69 17.21 -9.08 3.68
C PHE A 69 16.64 -8.01 4.62
N VAL A 70 16.95 -8.07 5.92
CA VAL A 70 16.51 -7.00 6.86
C VAL A 70 17.09 -5.63 6.49
N ALA A 71 18.28 -5.60 5.89
CA ALA A 71 18.92 -4.35 5.44
C ALA A 71 18.35 -3.83 4.11
N ASP A 72 17.55 -4.61 3.40
CA ASP A 72 16.84 -4.17 2.20
C ASP A 72 15.64 -3.30 2.60
N ASN A 73 15.69 -2.03 2.22
CA ASN A 73 14.64 -1.06 2.53
C ASN A 73 13.31 -1.38 1.81
N GLN A 74 13.35 -2.10 0.69
CA GLN A 74 12.15 -2.49 -0.05
C GLN A 74 11.44 -3.68 0.61
N SER A 75 12.14 -4.44 1.46
CA SER A 75 11.55 -5.56 2.21
C SER A 75 10.45 -5.11 3.16
N GLY A 76 10.62 -3.94 3.79
CA GLY A 76 9.68 -3.40 4.78
C GLY A 76 9.30 -4.42 5.86
N VAL A 77 10.19 -5.37 6.21
CA VAL A 77 9.83 -6.55 7.02
C VAL A 77 9.32 -6.20 8.42
N PHE A 78 9.77 -5.07 8.97
CA PHE A 78 9.34 -4.55 10.28
C PHE A 78 8.28 -3.44 10.18
N TYR A 79 7.77 -3.14 9.00
CA TYR A 79 6.68 -2.18 8.86
C TYR A 79 5.39 -2.74 9.49
N PRO A 80 4.73 -2.05 10.44
CA PRO A 80 3.62 -2.62 11.20
C PRO A 80 2.46 -3.15 10.35
N ILE A 81 2.12 -2.48 9.24
CA ILE A 81 1.06 -2.95 8.35
C ILE A 81 1.47 -4.24 7.64
N ASN A 82 2.73 -4.37 7.23
CA ASN A 82 3.24 -5.61 6.64
C ASN A 82 3.23 -6.76 7.66
N LEU A 83 3.69 -6.51 8.90
CA LEU A 83 3.64 -7.50 9.97
C LEU A 83 2.20 -7.97 10.25
N LEU A 84 1.25 -7.04 10.28
CA LEU A 84 -0.17 -7.36 10.42
C LEU A 84 -0.67 -8.18 9.22
N THR A 85 -0.30 -7.82 8.00
CA THR A 85 -0.62 -8.60 6.80
C THR A 85 -0.06 -10.02 6.88
N PHE A 86 1.19 -10.19 7.29
CA PHE A 86 1.82 -11.51 7.42
C PHE A 86 1.18 -12.35 8.53
N ALA A 87 0.75 -11.71 9.62
CA ALA A 87 0.03 -12.38 10.70
C ALA A 87 -1.37 -12.85 10.27
N LEU A 88 -2.09 -12.04 9.51
CA LEU A 88 -3.47 -12.34 9.09
C LEU A 88 -3.55 -13.31 7.90
N PHE A 89 -2.71 -13.11 6.89
CA PHE A 89 -2.78 -13.83 5.63
C PHE A 89 -1.67 -14.86 5.46
N GLY A 90 -0.65 -14.83 6.32
CA GLY A 90 0.51 -15.64 6.11
C GLY A 90 1.27 -15.21 4.87
N GLU A 91 1.39 -16.09 3.88
CA GLU A 91 2.00 -15.77 2.59
C GLU A 91 0.95 -15.04 1.76
N PRO A 92 1.08 -13.71 1.56
CA PRO A 92 0.03 -12.93 0.92
C PRO A 92 -0.17 -13.41 -0.51
N SER A 93 -1.44 -13.55 -0.92
CA SER A 93 -1.79 -13.70 -2.33
C SER A 93 -1.53 -12.40 -3.08
N TYR A 94 -1.52 -12.44 -4.42
CA TYR A 94 -1.36 -11.22 -5.20
C TYR A 94 -2.48 -10.20 -4.93
N ALA A 95 -3.73 -10.67 -4.78
CA ALA A 95 -4.86 -9.82 -4.42
C ALA A 95 -4.66 -9.09 -3.07
N VAL A 96 -3.98 -9.70 -2.10
CA VAL A 96 -3.63 -9.02 -0.83
C VAL A 96 -2.59 -7.92 -1.07
N MET A 97 -1.62 -8.13 -1.98
CA MET A 97 -0.67 -7.10 -2.37
C MET A 97 -1.37 -5.91 -3.07
N GLU A 98 -2.31 -6.20 -3.97
CA GLU A 98 -3.10 -5.17 -4.66
C GLU A 98 -3.99 -4.40 -3.67
N ALA A 99 -4.62 -5.10 -2.73
CA ALA A 99 -5.38 -4.46 -1.66
C ALA A 99 -4.51 -3.55 -0.79
N LEU A 100 -3.25 -3.94 -0.51
CA LEU A 100 -2.30 -3.08 0.20
C LEU A 100 -1.94 -1.82 -0.60
N VAL A 101 -1.80 -1.91 -1.92
CA VAL A 101 -1.59 -0.74 -2.77
C VAL A 101 -2.78 0.22 -2.67
N VAL A 102 -4.00 -0.28 -2.88
CA VAL A 102 -5.22 0.53 -2.79
C VAL A 102 -5.39 1.14 -1.40
N PHE A 103 -5.09 0.37 -0.35
CA PHE A 103 -5.15 0.83 1.03
C PHE A 103 -4.19 2.01 1.30
N HIS A 104 -2.93 1.93 0.87
CA HIS A 104 -1.98 3.02 1.10
C HIS A 104 -2.31 4.26 0.28
N ILE A 105 -2.88 4.11 -0.92
CA ILE A 105 -3.39 5.25 -1.70
C ILE A 105 -4.56 5.93 -0.98
N TRP A 106 -5.49 5.15 -0.43
CA TRP A 106 -6.55 5.71 0.41
C TRP A 106 -6.00 6.39 1.67
N LEU A 107 -5.02 5.75 2.34
CA LEU A 107 -4.37 6.28 3.54
C LEU A 107 -3.70 7.63 3.25
N ALA A 108 -3.05 7.77 2.11
CA ALA A 108 -2.46 9.03 1.64
C ALA A 108 -3.52 10.14 1.58
N GLY A 109 -4.65 9.88 0.92
CA GLY A 109 -5.75 10.84 0.86
C GLY A 109 -6.37 11.14 2.21
N ALA A 110 -6.47 10.15 3.10
CA ALA A 110 -7.02 10.31 4.44
C ALA A 110 -6.11 11.17 5.34
N ASN A 111 -4.79 11.01 5.22
CA ASN A 111 -3.80 11.83 5.91
C ASN A 111 -3.79 13.26 5.38
N MET A 112 -3.82 13.46 4.06
CA MET A 112 -3.95 14.80 3.46
C MET A 112 -5.27 15.49 3.84
N PHE A 113 -6.39 14.76 3.84
CA PHE A 113 -7.66 15.27 4.35
C PHE A 113 -7.54 15.73 5.80
N SER A 114 -6.94 14.90 6.66
CA SER A 114 -6.75 15.19 8.08
C SER A 114 -5.83 16.40 8.30
N LEU A 115 -4.74 16.51 7.53
CA LEU A 115 -3.84 17.65 7.51
C LEU A 115 -4.58 18.93 7.11
N ALA A 116 -5.29 18.93 5.98
CA ALA A 116 -6.07 20.08 5.52
C ALA A 116 -7.13 20.51 6.56
N ARG A 117 -7.77 19.55 7.24
CA ARG A 117 -8.68 19.82 8.35
C ARG A 117 -7.97 20.44 9.55
N GLY A 118 -6.77 19.97 9.89
CA GLY A 118 -5.91 20.55 10.93
C GLY A 118 -5.45 21.97 10.61
N LEU A 119 -5.25 22.28 9.33
CA LEU A 119 -4.92 23.62 8.82
C LEU A 119 -6.13 24.57 8.71
N GLY A 120 -7.33 24.12 9.09
CA GLY A 120 -8.54 24.96 9.13
C GLY A 120 -9.36 25.01 7.84
N LEU A 121 -9.00 24.26 6.78
CA LEU A 121 -9.76 24.24 5.52
C LEU A 121 -11.12 23.59 5.72
N ARG A 122 -12.17 24.11 5.07
CA ARG A 122 -13.51 23.52 5.11
C ARG A 122 -13.50 22.11 4.51
N ARG A 123 -14.40 21.24 4.99
CA ARG A 123 -14.48 19.81 4.57
C ARG A 123 -14.46 19.57 3.07
N PRO A 124 -15.23 20.30 2.23
CA PRO A 124 -15.17 20.07 0.79
C PRO A 124 -13.78 20.34 0.21
N ALA A 125 -13.11 21.40 0.65
CA ALA A 125 -11.75 21.72 0.23
C ALA A 125 -10.75 20.66 0.70
N ALA A 126 -10.86 20.19 1.95
CA ALA A 126 -10.03 19.12 2.47
C ALA A 126 -10.25 17.79 1.72
N LEU A 127 -11.49 17.46 1.37
CA LEU A 127 -11.84 16.25 0.61
C LEU A 127 -11.23 16.29 -0.79
N VAL A 128 -11.36 17.43 -1.49
CA VAL A 128 -10.74 17.62 -2.80
C VAL A 128 -9.22 17.51 -2.71
N GLY A 129 -8.60 18.09 -1.67
CA GLY A 129 -7.16 17.95 -1.42
C GLY A 129 -6.74 16.49 -1.19
N GLY A 130 -7.50 15.74 -0.39
CA GLY A 130 -7.25 14.31 -0.15
C GLY A 130 -7.36 13.47 -1.42
N ILE A 131 -8.39 13.69 -2.24
CA ILE A 131 -8.56 13.01 -3.54
C ILE A 131 -7.40 13.36 -4.48
N ALA A 132 -7.07 14.65 -4.60
CA ALA A 132 -6.01 15.12 -5.49
C ALA A 132 -4.64 14.56 -5.11
N PHE A 133 -4.35 14.45 -3.81
CA PHE A 133 -3.09 13.88 -3.34
C PHE A 133 -3.03 12.36 -3.56
N ALA A 134 -4.08 11.63 -3.18
CA ALA A 134 -4.15 10.17 -3.35
C ALA A 134 -4.03 9.76 -4.83
N LEU A 135 -4.63 10.51 -5.74
CA LEU A 135 -4.62 10.24 -7.18
C LEU A 135 -3.58 11.07 -7.94
N SER A 136 -2.57 11.60 -7.23
CA SER A 136 -1.47 12.32 -7.86
C SER A 136 -0.53 11.36 -8.61
N ASP A 137 0.31 11.94 -9.47
CA ASP A 137 1.31 11.20 -10.25
C ASP A 137 2.13 10.24 -9.38
N LEU A 138 2.62 10.72 -8.23
CA LEU A 138 3.44 9.97 -7.28
C LEU A 138 2.86 8.58 -6.96
N PHE A 139 1.55 8.47 -6.78
CA PHE A 139 0.90 7.20 -6.43
C PHE A 139 0.47 6.40 -7.67
N VAL A 140 -0.01 7.08 -8.70
CA VAL A 140 -0.60 6.43 -9.88
C VAL A 140 0.49 5.87 -10.80
N THR A 141 1.57 6.61 -11.06
CA THR A 141 2.66 6.13 -11.92
C THR A 141 3.51 5.07 -11.22
N HIS A 142 3.66 5.18 -9.91
CA HIS A 142 4.36 4.22 -9.07
C HIS A 142 3.44 3.20 -8.40
N ILE A 143 2.30 2.89 -9.02
CA ILE A 143 1.35 1.91 -8.48
C ILE A 143 1.97 0.54 -8.19
N GLY A 144 3.01 0.16 -8.95
CA GLY A 144 3.77 -1.08 -8.75
C GLY A 144 4.80 -1.03 -7.63
N ASN A 145 5.12 0.15 -7.10
CA ASN A 145 6.11 0.33 -6.04
C ASN A 145 5.40 0.43 -4.69
N LEU A 146 4.81 -0.69 -4.20
CA LEU A 146 4.06 -0.71 -2.94
C LEU A 146 4.84 -0.12 -1.76
N ASN A 147 6.14 -0.39 -1.66
CA ASN A 147 6.99 0.15 -0.60
C ASN A 147 7.15 1.68 -0.67
N LEU A 148 7.21 2.26 -1.89
CA LEU A 148 7.21 3.71 -2.10
C LEU A 148 5.87 4.31 -1.67
N ASN A 149 4.76 3.75 -2.18
CA ASN A 149 3.40 4.19 -1.86
C ASN A 149 3.12 4.11 -0.36
N ALA A 150 3.59 3.06 0.31
CA ALA A 150 3.42 2.88 1.74
C ALA A 150 4.11 3.98 2.56
N THR A 151 5.29 4.42 2.12
CA THR A 151 6.03 5.50 2.80
C THR A 151 5.42 6.87 2.48
N ALA A 152 5.12 7.11 1.20
CA ALA A 152 4.55 8.38 0.72
C ALA A 152 3.16 8.66 1.30
N ALA A 153 2.41 7.63 1.70
CA ALA A 153 1.10 7.78 2.31
C ALA A 153 1.08 8.57 3.63
N TYR A 154 2.25 8.76 4.26
CA TYR A 154 2.40 9.52 5.50
C TYR A 154 2.88 10.97 5.31
N LEU A 155 3.13 11.39 4.07
CA LEU A 155 3.42 12.80 3.73
C LEU A 155 2.13 13.63 3.78
#